data_AF-A0A1V5X5E4-F1
#
_entry.id   AF-A0A1V5X5E4-F1
#
_cell.length_a   1.000
_cell.length_b   1.000
_cell.length_c   1.000
_cell.angle_alpha   90.00
_cell.angle_beta   90.00
_cell.angle_gamma   90.00
#
_symmetry.space_group_name_H-M   'P 1'
#
loop_
_entity.id
_entity.type
_entity.pdbx_description
1 polymer ?
#
loop_
_entity_poly.entity_id
_entity_poly.type
_entity_poly.pdbx_seq_one_letter_code
_entity_poly.pdbx_strand_id
1 'polypeptide(L)' 'MTKHIRIENADLSDWKVKVLIQDRQYKAETDSWDGEWKTTETHDLNSPTQLLTHFITGSRRIVIEENGQK' A
#
# COMPACT_ATOMS: atom_id res chain seq x y z
N MET A 1 15.88 -5.28 -5.88
CA MET A 1 16.07 -3.84 -6.11
C MET A 1 14.94 -3.10 -5.42
N THR A 2 15.25 -2.10 -4.59
CA THR A 2 14.26 -1.27 -3.88
C THR A 2 13.98 -0.02 -4.69
N LYS A 3 12.72 0.40 -4.78
CA LYS A 3 12.32 1.66 -5.41
C LYS A 3 11.47 2.46 -4.45
N HIS A 4 11.76 3.75 -4.30
CA HIS A 4 10.90 4.68 -3.57
C HIS A 4 9.84 5.25 -4.53
N ILE A 5 8.62 5.37 -4.03
CA ILE A 5 7.47 5.90 -4.74
C ILE A 5 6.74 6.92 -3.86
N ARG A 6 6.15 7.92 -4.51
CA ARG A 6 5.36 8.99 -3.91
C ARG A 6 3.91 8.81 -4.34
N ILE A 7 3.00 8.81 -3.38
CA ILE A 7 1.55 8.74 -3.58
C ILE A 7 0.95 10.02 -3.02
N GLU A 8 0.12 10.67 -3.82
CA GLU A 8 -0.51 11.92 -3.47
C GLU A 8 -2.00 11.82 -3.77
N ASN A 9 -2.84 12.16 -2.78
CA ASN A 9 -4.25 12.37 -3.06
C ASN A 9 -4.45 13.78 -3.59
N ALA A 10 -4.69 13.92 -4.89
CA ALA A 10 -4.96 15.20 -5.55
C ALA A 10 -6.46 15.53 -5.64
N ASP A 11 -7.33 14.69 -5.09
CA ASP A 11 -8.77 14.88 -5.16
C ASP A 11 -9.26 15.86 -4.08
N LEU A 12 -10.29 16.63 -4.43
CA LEU A 12 -11.01 17.56 -3.54
C LEU A 12 -12.32 16.96 -3.01
N SER A 13 -12.70 15.77 -3.49
CA SER A 13 -13.95 15.13 -3.11
C SER A 13 -13.92 14.54 -1.69
N ASP A 14 -15.10 14.18 -1.20
CA ASP A 14 -15.26 13.44 0.06
C ASP A 14 -14.92 11.96 -0.07
N TRP A 15 -14.66 11.47 -1.30
CA TRP A 15 -14.23 10.09 -1.55
C TRP A 15 -12.77 9.94 -1.17
N LYS A 16 -12.53 9.23 -0.08
CA LYS A 16 -11.20 9.09 0.48
C LYS A 16 -10.51 7.86 -0.08
N VAL A 17 -9.18 7.82 0.02
CA VAL A 17 -8.37 6.70 -0.47
C VAL A 17 -7.64 6.07 0.71
N LYS A 18 -7.65 4.73 0.74
CA LYS A 18 -6.86 3.93 1.66
C LYS A 18 -5.72 3.28 0.92
N VAL A 19 -4.53 3.38 1.47
CA VAL A 19 -3.31 2.75 0.95
C VAL A 19 -2.89 1.64 1.89
N LEU A 20 -2.84 0.41 1.38
CA LEU A 20 -2.37 -0.76 2.10
C LEU A 20 -0.95 -1.09 1.65
N ILE A 21 -0.03 -1.18 2.61
CA ILE A 21 1.30 -1.74 2.39
C ILE A 21 1.22 -3.22 2.70
N GLN A 22 1.57 -4.05 1.72
CA GLN A 22 1.49 -5.49 1.86
C GLN A 22 2.83 -6.14 1.58
N ASP A 23 3.24 -7.00 2.52
CA ASP A 23 4.43 -7.82 2.40
C ASP A 23 4.06 -9.26 2.14
N ARG A 24 4.75 -9.86 1.18
CA ARG A 24 4.67 -11.28 0.90
C ARG A 24 5.27 -12.03 2.09
N GLN A 25 4.57 -13.03 2.60
CA GLN A 25 5.08 -13.82 3.71
C GLN A 25 6.08 -14.86 3.24
N TYR A 26 7.08 -15.13 4.07
CA TYR A 26 8.01 -16.24 3.86
C TYR A 26 7.31 -17.57 4.13
N LYS A 27 7.44 -18.53 3.22
CA LYS A 27 6.99 -19.91 3.39
C LYS A 27 8.20 -20.80 3.65
N ALA A 28 8.23 -21.42 4.82
CA ALA A 28 9.33 -22.29 5.23
C ALA A 28 9.33 -23.60 4.44
N GLU A 29 8.18 -24.08 3.98
CA GLU A 29 8.03 -25.33 3.22
C GLU A 29 8.68 -25.26 1.84
N THR A 30 8.68 -24.07 1.23
CA THR A 30 9.24 -23.81 -0.11
C THR A 30 10.53 -23.01 -0.08
N ASP A 31 11.01 -22.63 1.12
CA ASP A 31 12.17 -21.73 1.33
C ASP A 31 12.10 -20.47 0.46
N SER A 32 10.91 -19.87 0.37
CA SER A 32 10.70 -18.77 -0.57
C SER A 32 9.72 -17.72 -0.07
N TRP A 33 9.87 -16.50 -0.60
CA TRP A 33 8.98 -15.36 -0.37
C TRP A 33 7.81 -15.39 -1.35
N ASP A 34 7.09 -16.51 -1.41
CA ASP A 34 5.95 -16.72 -2.30
C ASP A 34 4.62 -16.91 -1.57
N GLY A 35 4.60 -16.67 -0.26
CA GLY A 35 3.44 -16.77 0.59
C GLY A 35 2.34 -15.75 0.29
N GLU A 36 1.35 -15.74 1.17
CA GLU A 36 0.23 -14.81 1.09
C GLU A 36 0.70 -13.37 1.27
N TRP A 37 -0.03 -12.44 0.67
CA TRP A 37 0.18 -11.02 0.89
C TRP A 37 -0.52 -10.61 2.17
N LYS A 38 0.23 -10.07 3.12
CA LYS A 38 -0.32 -9.60 4.39
C LYS A 38 -0.16 -8.10 4.51
N THR A 39 -1.23 -7.41 4.86
CA THR A 39 -1.18 -5.98 5.18
C THR A 39 -0.34 -5.77 6.44
N THR A 40 0.71 -4.99 6.32
CA THR A 40 1.61 -4.60 7.42
C THR A 40 1.34 -3.17 7.89
N GLU A 41 0.89 -2.31 6.97
CA GLU A 41 0.54 -0.93 7.27
C GLU A 41 -0.69 -0.51 6.48
N THR A 42 -1.48 0.38 7.07
CA THR A 42 -2.65 0.99 6.46
C THR A 42 -2.53 2.49 6.65
N HIS A 43 -2.67 3.25 5.57
CA HIS A 43 -2.59 4.69 5.55
C HIS A 43 -3.83 5.27 4.88
N ASP A 44 -4.54 6.17 5.56
CA ASP A 44 -5.64 6.91 4.96
C ASP A 44 -5.15 8.25 4.41
N LEU A 45 -5.40 8.49 3.12
CA LEU A 45 -5.10 9.74 2.43
C LEU A 45 -6.39 10.57 2.31
N ASN A 46 -6.82 11.14 3.44
CA ASN A 46 -8.14 11.77 3.57
C ASN A 46 -8.15 13.27 3.21
N SER A 47 -6.99 13.90 3.13
CA SER A 47 -6.85 15.32 2.85
C SER A 47 -6.28 15.56 1.44
N PRO A 48 -6.76 16.58 0.72
CA PRO A 48 -6.15 16.99 -0.54
C PRO A 48 -4.67 17.32 -0.36
N THR A 49 -3.84 16.97 -1.34
CA THR A 49 -2.38 17.12 -1.37
C THR A 49 -1.63 16.35 -0.26
N GLN A 50 -2.33 15.52 0.52
CA GLN A 50 -1.67 14.68 1.50
C GLN A 50 -0.75 13.69 0.79
N LEU A 51 0.47 13.61 1.32
CA LEU A 51 1.55 12.85 0.70
C LEU A 51 1.95 11.65 1.54
N LEU A 52 2.06 10.51 0.88
CA LEU A 52 2.68 9.31 1.40
C LEU A 52 3.89 8.95 0.54
N THR A 53 5.04 8.75 1.17
CA THR A 53 6.22 8.21 0.51
C THR A 53 6.49 6.83 1.06
N HIS A 54 6.70 5.86 0.18
CA HIS A 54 6.99 4.50 0.57
C HIS A 54 7.95 3.85 -0.42
N PHE A 55 8.42 2.65 -0.11
CA PHE A 55 9.20 1.85 -1.03
C PHE A 55 8.50 0.55 -1.42
N ILE A 56 8.86 0.04 -2.59
CA ILE A 56 8.46 -1.27 -3.12
C ILE A 56 9.70 -2.14 -3.33
N THR A 57 9.50 -3.45 -3.20
CA THR A 57 10.51 -4.48 -3.45
C THR A 57 9.86 -5.65 -4.18
N GLY A 58 10.60 -6.73 -4.47
CA GLY A 58 10.00 -7.95 -5.02
C GLY A 58 9.01 -8.65 -4.08
N SER A 59 9.09 -8.36 -2.77
CA SER A 59 8.24 -8.94 -1.73
C SER A 59 7.33 -7.90 -1.06
N ARG A 60 7.31 -6.65 -1.53
CA ARG A 60 6.47 -5.57 -0.99
C ARG A 60 5.69 -4.90 -2.12
N ARG A 61 4.37 -4.84 -1.96
CA ARG A 61 3.46 -4.14 -2.88
C ARG A 61 2.64 -3.09 -2.15
N ILE A 62 2.08 -2.17 -2.93
CA ILE A 62 1.12 -1.18 -2.45
C ILE A 62 -0.20 -1.43 -3.15
N VAL A 63 -1.28 -1.47 -2.37
CA VAL A 63 -2.65 -1.58 -2.85
C VAL A 63 -3.37 -0.29 -2.49
N ILE A 64 -4.06 0.31 -3.47
CA ILE A 64 -4.81 1.56 -3.29
C ILE A 64 -6.28 1.22 -3.47
N GLU A 65 -7.09 1.52 -2.47
CA GLU A 65 -8.53 1.23 -2.43
C GLU A 65 -9.31 2.51 -2.17
N GLU A 66 -10.47 2.65 -2.80
CA GLU A 66 -11.41 3.71 -2.43
C GLU A 66 -12.01 3.40 -1.05
N ASN A 67 -12.09 4.43 -0.20
CA ASN A 67 -12.63 4.41 1.15
C ASN A 67 -13.82 5.36 1.24
N GLY A 68 -14.78 5.22 0.32
CA GLY A 68 -16.06 5.91 0.36
C GLY A 68 -17.16 5.01 0.92
N GLN A 69 -17.96 5.52 1.84
CA GLN A 69 -19.27 4.95 2.10
C GLN A 69 -20.26 5.62 1.14
N LYS A 70 -21.00 4.81 0.36
CA LYS A 70 -22.13 5.27 -0.45
C LYS A 70 -23.25 5.81 0.42
#